data_AF-A0A0M6ZHJ1-F1
#
_entry.id   AF-A0A0M6ZHJ1-F1
#
_cell.length_a   1.000
_cell.length_b   1.000
_cell.length_c   1.000
_cell.angle_alpha   90.00
_cell.angle_beta   90.00
_cell.angle_gamma   90.00
#
_symmetry.space_group_name_H-M   'P 1'
#
loop_
_entity.id
_entity.type
_entity.pdbx_description
1 polymer ?
#
loop_
_entity_poly.entity_id
_entity_poly.type
_entity_poly.pdbx_seq_one_letter_code
_entity_poly.pdbx_strand_id
1 'polypeptide(L)'
;MLADLVGKAMTPACRKRGFASVDIVTAWPDIVGERYGTRVLPDKLIWPRQPELSDPEKPPQPATLVVHTDGATAMMLSHDSAQVIERINTFYGWAAIGRIKILQKPVRTKQAEQPKPLRSLTEREEEKLDKSLEGVENDRLREALKKLGAQVIAKGTDEAA
;
A
#
# COMPACT_ATOMS: atom_id res chain seq x y z
N MET A 1 14.96 -9.98 -22.25
CA MET A 1 15.89 -8.85 -22.50
C MET A 1 15.16 -7.57 -22.92
N LEU A 2 14.11 -7.16 -22.20
CA LEU A 2 13.43 -5.85 -22.38
C LEU A 2 13.56 -4.98 -21.12
N ALA A 3 13.58 -5.59 -19.93
CA ALA A 3 13.84 -4.92 -18.66
C ALA A 3 15.22 -4.23 -18.59
N ASP A 4 16.27 -4.88 -19.13
CA ASP A 4 17.64 -4.34 -19.14
C ASP A 4 17.80 -3.09 -20.02
N LEU A 5 17.02 -2.99 -21.11
CA LEU A 5 17.12 -1.87 -22.05
C LEU A 5 16.38 -0.63 -21.54
N VAL A 6 15.28 -0.81 -20.78
CA VAL A 6 14.56 0.28 -20.10
C VAL A 6 15.42 0.91 -19.01
N GLY A 7 16.19 0.11 -18.27
CA GLY A 7 17.05 0.59 -17.18
C GLY A 7 18.18 1.52 -17.63
N LYS A 8 18.75 1.29 -18.84
CA LYS A 8 19.84 2.10 -19.42
C LYS A 8 19.38 3.37 -20.12
N ALA A 9 18.12 3.46 -20.54
CA ALA A 9 17.56 4.63 -21.23
C ALA A 9 16.79 5.59 -20.31
N MET A 10 16.53 5.22 -19.05
CA MET A 10 15.87 6.10 -18.08
C MET A 10 16.86 7.06 -17.42
N THR A 11 16.63 8.36 -17.59
CA THR A 11 17.30 9.38 -16.77
C THR A 11 16.97 9.18 -15.29
N PRO A 12 17.85 9.56 -14.35
CA PRO A 12 17.60 9.45 -12.90
C PRO A 12 16.27 10.10 -12.46
N ALA A 13 15.85 11.16 -13.15
CA ALA A 13 14.56 11.80 -12.94
C ALA A 13 13.38 10.91 -13.40
N CYS A 14 13.46 10.27 -14.57
CA CYS A 14 12.44 9.32 -15.01
C CYS A 14 12.31 8.13 -14.05
N ARG A 15 13.43 7.66 -13.50
CA ARG A 15 13.44 6.61 -12.48
C ARG A 15 12.71 7.05 -11.20
N LYS A 16 13.08 8.20 -10.63
CA LYS A 16 12.42 8.76 -9.42
C LYS A 16 10.91 9.00 -9.62
N ARG A 17 10.51 9.50 -10.80
CA ARG A 17 9.09 9.73 -11.15
C ARG A 17 8.30 8.42 -11.30
N GLY A 18 8.93 7.40 -11.89
CA GLY A 18 8.33 6.07 -12.05
C GLY A 18 8.08 5.39 -10.71
N PHE A 19 9.09 5.37 -9.83
CA PHE A 19 8.96 4.80 -8.48
C PHE A 19 7.90 5.52 -7.65
N ALA A 20 7.91 6.86 -7.62
CA ALA A 20 6.91 7.63 -6.89
C ALA A 20 5.47 7.34 -7.35
N SER A 21 5.24 7.01 -8.63
CA SER A 21 3.91 6.70 -9.14
C SER A 21 3.38 5.35 -8.66
N VAL A 22 4.26 4.37 -8.39
CA VAL A 22 3.88 3.04 -7.90
C VAL A 22 3.79 3.05 -6.37
N ASP A 23 4.79 3.62 -5.71
CA ASP A 23 4.90 3.62 -4.25
C ASP A 23 3.74 4.35 -3.57
N ILE A 24 3.24 5.44 -4.19
CA ILE A 24 2.15 6.24 -3.61
C ILE A 24 0.86 5.45 -3.48
N VAL A 25 0.60 4.51 -4.40
CA VAL A 25 -0.63 3.71 -4.41
C VAL A 25 -0.58 2.67 -3.31
N THR A 26 0.58 2.02 -3.13
CA THR A 26 0.78 0.97 -2.14
C THR A 26 0.84 1.53 -0.71
N ALA A 27 1.58 2.62 -0.49
CA ALA A 27 1.76 3.23 0.83
C ALA A 27 0.68 4.27 1.18
N TRP A 28 -0.35 4.45 0.34
CA TRP A 28 -1.35 5.51 0.53
C TRP A 28 -1.96 5.53 1.94
N PRO A 29 -2.49 4.41 2.49
CA PRO A 29 -3.14 4.44 3.79
C PRO A 29 -2.19 4.84 4.92
N ASP A 30 -0.91 4.49 4.82
CA ASP A 30 0.12 4.83 5.81
C ASP A 30 0.47 6.31 5.76
N ILE A 31 0.52 6.90 4.55
CA ILE A 31 0.85 8.31 4.35
C ILE A 31 -0.28 9.23 4.83
N VAL A 32 -1.53 8.93 4.44
CA VAL A 32 -2.67 9.83 4.70
C VAL A 32 -3.45 9.46 5.96
N GLY A 33 -3.25 8.25 6.48
CA GLY A 33 -3.97 7.69 7.61
C GLY A 33 -5.38 7.21 7.25
N GLU A 34 -6.04 6.61 8.22
CA GLU A 34 -7.37 5.97 8.06
C GLU A 34 -8.44 6.90 7.49
N ARG A 35 -8.38 8.20 7.84
CA ARG A 35 -9.33 9.23 7.40
C ARG A 35 -9.49 9.29 5.88
N TYR A 36 -8.39 9.18 5.14
CA TYR A 36 -8.38 9.29 3.68
C TYR A 36 -7.98 7.97 2.99
N GLY A 37 -7.30 7.06 3.68
CA GLY A 37 -6.78 5.82 3.11
C GLY A 37 -7.85 4.88 2.54
N THR A 38 -9.09 4.98 3.03
CA THR A 38 -10.21 4.12 2.60
C THR A 38 -11.16 4.77 1.60
N ARG A 39 -11.17 6.12 1.52
CA ARG A 39 -12.16 6.91 0.77
C ARG A 39 -11.56 7.75 -0.36
N VAL A 40 -10.25 7.96 -0.32
CA VAL A 40 -9.49 8.69 -1.34
C VAL A 40 -8.57 7.69 -2.01
N LEU A 41 -8.65 7.59 -3.33
CA LEU A 41 -7.81 6.71 -4.12
C LEU A 41 -6.89 7.55 -5.02
N PRO A 42 -5.56 7.38 -4.94
CA PRO A 42 -4.65 8.00 -5.90
C PRO A 42 -4.89 7.41 -7.30
N ASP A 43 -5.04 8.27 -8.31
CA ASP A 43 -5.27 7.88 -9.71
C ASP A 43 -3.96 7.93 -10.51
N LYS A 44 -3.31 9.11 -10.51
CA LYS A 44 -2.08 9.33 -11.27
C LYS A 44 -1.30 10.56 -10.81
N LEU A 45 -0.02 10.58 -11.13
CA LEU A 45 0.86 11.73 -11.00
C LEU A 45 1.05 12.41 -12.36
N ILE A 46 0.73 13.70 -12.44
CA ILE A 46 0.97 14.53 -13.61
C ILE A 46 2.20 15.37 -13.35
N TRP A 47 3.30 15.01 -14.01
CA TRP A 47 4.56 15.75 -13.93
C TRP A 47 4.55 16.91 -14.93
N PRO A 48 5.00 18.12 -14.55
CA PRO A 48 5.17 19.21 -15.50
C PRO A 48 6.24 18.85 -16.54
N ARG A 49 6.06 19.33 -17.78
CA ARG A 49 7.06 19.17 -18.84
C ARG A 49 8.32 19.96 -18.47
N GLN A 50 9.45 19.29 -18.35
CA GLN A 50 10.74 19.97 -18.26
C GLN A 50 11.22 20.31 -19.68
N PRO A 51 11.60 21.57 -19.96
CA PRO A 51 12.30 21.89 -21.20
C PRO A 51 13.65 21.16 -21.26
N GLU A 52 14.07 20.72 -22.45
CA GLU A 52 15.31 19.95 -22.66
C GLU A 52 16.57 20.68 -22.17
N LEU A 53 16.53 22.01 -22.07
CA LEU A 53 17.57 22.88 -21.52
C LEU A 53 17.49 23.04 -19.99
N SER A 54 16.72 22.21 -19.29
CA SER A 54 16.70 22.25 -17.82
C SER A 54 18.03 21.73 -17.30
N ASP A 55 18.69 22.57 -16.51
CA ASP A 55 19.90 22.24 -15.77
C ASP A 55 19.76 20.86 -15.09
N PRO A 56 20.62 19.88 -15.39
CA PRO A 56 20.55 18.54 -14.80
C PRO A 56 20.74 18.55 -13.27
N GLU A 57 21.26 19.63 -12.69
CA GLU A 57 21.37 19.79 -11.24
C GLU A 57 20.09 20.35 -10.58
N LYS A 58 19.14 20.88 -11.36
CA LYS A 58 17.89 21.38 -10.78
C LYS A 58 17.03 20.23 -10.25
N PRO A 59 16.47 20.37 -9.02
CA PRO A 59 15.56 19.38 -8.50
C PRO A 59 14.35 19.22 -9.43
N PRO A 60 13.83 17.99 -9.58
CA PRO A 60 12.67 17.75 -10.41
C PRO A 60 11.49 18.58 -9.90
N GLN A 61 10.79 19.24 -10.82
CA GLN A 61 9.59 19.98 -10.46
C GLN A 61 8.52 19.03 -9.88
N PRO A 62 7.78 19.47 -8.85
CA PRO A 62 6.78 18.65 -8.18
C PRO A 62 5.60 18.32 -9.08
N ALA A 63 5.02 17.12 -8.90
CA ALA A 63 3.85 16.65 -9.64
C ALA A 63 2.53 17.21 -9.09
N THR A 64 1.50 17.12 -9.91
CA THR A 64 0.11 17.17 -9.46
C THR A 64 -0.41 15.75 -9.24
N LEU A 65 -0.79 15.43 -8.00
CA LEU A 65 -1.47 14.17 -7.67
C LEU A 65 -2.95 14.30 -7.99
N VAL A 66 -3.45 13.43 -8.86
CA VAL A 66 -4.89 13.28 -9.12
C VAL A 66 -5.44 12.22 -8.20
N VAL A 67 -6.54 12.51 -7.53
CA VAL A 67 -7.23 11.57 -6.63
C VAL A 67 -8.72 11.45 -6.97
N HIS A 68 -9.29 10.29 -6.67
CA HIS A 68 -10.71 10.01 -6.73
C HIS A 68 -11.30 9.95 -5.32
N THR A 69 -12.41 10.66 -5.09
CA THR A 69 -13.12 10.60 -3.80
C THR A 69 -14.58 11.00 -3.95
N ASP A 70 -15.41 10.67 -2.95
CA ASP A 70 -16.80 11.09 -2.87
C ASP A 70 -16.93 12.59 -2.52
N GLY A 71 -18.10 13.18 -2.76
CA GLY A 71 -18.32 14.61 -2.59
C GLY A 71 -18.08 15.13 -1.16
N ALA A 72 -18.43 14.35 -0.13
CA ALA A 72 -18.24 14.76 1.26
C ALA A 72 -16.77 14.75 1.65
N THR A 73 -16.04 13.70 1.24
CA THR A 73 -14.60 13.57 1.48
C THR A 73 -13.79 14.59 0.67
N ALA A 74 -14.25 14.98 -0.53
CA ALA A 74 -13.59 16.00 -1.35
C ALA A 74 -13.42 17.34 -0.63
N MET A 75 -14.44 17.80 0.11
CA MET A 75 -14.37 19.08 0.83
C MET A 75 -13.35 19.04 1.96
N MET A 76 -13.34 17.94 2.72
CA MET A 76 -12.36 17.72 3.80
C MET A 76 -10.94 17.66 3.26
N LEU A 77 -10.72 16.87 2.20
CA LEU A 77 -9.42 16.75 1.57
C LEU A 77 -8.93 18.07 0.96
N SER A 78 -9.84 18.89 0.42
CA SER A 78 -9.49 20.22 -0.09
C SER A 78 -8.95 21.12 1.01
N HIS A 79 -9.61 21.14 2.17
CA HIS A 79 -9.16 21.88 3.35
C HIS A 79 -7.82 21.37 3.88
N ASP A 80 -7.66 20.05 3.98
CA ASP A 80 -6.46 19.41 4.53
C ASP A 80 -5.34 19.18 3.50
N SER A 81 -5.52 19.68 2.26
CA SER A 81 -4.65 19.35 1.12
C SER A 81 -3.19 19.69 1.36
N ALA A 82 -2.91 20.83 2.01
CA ALA A 82 -1.55 21.24 2.35
C ALA A 82 -0.86 20.24 3.30
N GLN A 83 -1.58 19.78 4.33
CA GLN A 83 -1.07 18.80 5.29
C GLN A 83 -0.81 17.44 4.62
N VAL A 84 -1.71 17.01 3.72
CA VAL A 84 -1.53 15.76 2.97
C VAL A 84 -0.30 15.85 2.06
N ILE A 85 -0.10 16.98 1.37
CA ILE A 85 1.10 17.21 0.54
C ILE A 85 2.38 17.14 1.39
N GLU A 86 2.38 17.77 2.56
CA GLU A 86 3.52 17.73 3.48
C GLU A 86 3.87 16.31 3.92
N ARG A 87 2.87 15.51 4.29
CA ARG A 87 3.06 14.09 4.66
C ARG A 87 3.63 13.27 3.49
N ILE A 88 3.09 13.45 2.28
CA ILE A 88 3.59 12.75 1.09
C ILE A 88 5.05 13.13 0.83
N ASN A 89 5.39 14.42 0.86
CA ASN A 89 6.75 14.87 0.61
C ASN A 89 7.73 14.45 1.72
N THR A 90 7.27 14.36 2.96
CA THR A 90 8.04 13.83 4.09
C THR A 90 8.34 12.35 3.88
N PHE A 91 7.34 11.56 3.46
CA PHE A 91 7.52 10.14 3.12
C PHE A 91 8.56 9.95 2.00
N TYR A 92 8.53 10.78 0.97
CA TYR A 92 9.50 10.70 -0.12
C TYR A 92 10.88 11.29 0.22
N GLY A 93 10.98 12.18 1.21
CA GLY A 93 12.21 12.91 1.53
C GLY A 93 12.58 14.00 0.51
N TRP A 94 11.67 14.35 -0.40
CA TRP A 94 11.82 15.43 -1.37
C TRP A 94 10.45 15.95 -1.82
N ALA A 95 10.42 17.10 -2.51
CA ALA A 95 9.19 17.73 -3.00
C ALA A 95 8.61 17.00 -4.23
N ALA A 96 8.04 15.82 -4.01
CA ALA A 96 7.43 14.99 -5.05
C ALA A 96 6.11 15.56 -5.55
N ILE A 97 5.28 16.07 -4.64
CA ILE A 97 3.94 16.59 -4.92
C ILE A 97 3.85 18.07 -4.55
N GLY A 98 3.28 18.87 -5.45
CA GLY A 98 3.06 20.30 -5.24
C GLY A 98 1.58 20.68 -5.23
N ARG A 99 0.71 19.81 -5.73
CA ARG A 99 -0.73 20.05 -5.80
C ARG A 99 -1.51 18.73 -5.78
N ILE A 100 -2.67 18.75 -5.14
CA ILE A 100 -3.68 17.68 -5.25
C ILE A 100 -4.83 18.19 -6.12
N LYS A 101 -5.20 17.41 -7.14
CA LYS A 101 -6.38 17.63 -7.97
C LYS A 101 -7.43 16.58 -7.64
N ILE A 102 -8.56 17.03 -7.11
CA ILE A 102 -9.66 16.15 -6.72
C ILE A 102 -10.59 15.96 -7.91
N LEU A 103 -10.85 14.71 -8.28
CA LEU A 103 -11.89 14.34 -9.23
C LEU A 103 -13.00 13.61 -8.46
N GLN A 104 -14.17 14.25 -8.39
CA GLN A 104 -15.36 13.63 -7.82
C GLN A 104 -15.87 12.59 -8.79
N LYS A 105 -15.77 11.33 -8.40
CA LYS A 105 -16.36 10.18 -9.08
C LYS A 105 -17.06 9.33 -8.03
N PRO A 106 -18.09 8.56 -8.37
CA PRO A 106 -18.64 7.58 -7.44
C PRO A 106 -17.53 6.59 -7.07
N VAL A 107 -16.92 6.81 -5.90
CA VAL A 107 -15.90 5.91 -5.35
C VAL A 107 -16.65 4.79 -4.68
N ARG A 108 -16.56 3.58 -5.26
CA ARG A 108 -16.85 2.38 -4.49
C ARG A 108 -15.80 2.33 -3.39
N THR A 109 -16.20 2.66 -2.17
CA THR A 109 -15.34 2.46 -1.01
C THR A 109 -14.91 1.01 -1.04
N LYS A 110 -13.59 0.77 -1.09
CA LYS A 110 -13.07 -0.58 -0.94
C LYS A 110 -13.46 -0.96 0.49
N GLN A 111 -14.50 -1.79 0.65
CA GLN A 111 -14.76 -2.40 1.94
C GLN A 111 -13.45 -3.08 2.35
N ALA A 112 -12.99 -2.81 3.57
CA ALA A 112 -11.87 -3.54 4.12
C ALA A 112 -12.16 -5.02 3.88
N GLU A 113 -11.31 -5.70 3.11
CA GLU A 113 -11.44 -7.14 2.93
C GLU A 113 -11.39 -7.72 4.33
N GLN A 114 -12.54 -8.18 4.82
CA GLN A 114 -12.56 -8.93 6.05
C GLN A 114 -11.65 -10.13 5.78
N PRO A 115 -10.64 -10.37 6.64
CA PRO A 115 -9.78 -11.54 6.47
C PRO A 115 -10.72 -12.74 6.36
N LYS A 116 -10.58 -13.50 5.26
CA LYS A 116 -11.42 -14.67 5.03
C LYS A 116 -11.34 -15.54 6.29
N PRO A 117 -12.48 -15.99 6.83
CA PRO A 117 -12.44 -16.87 7.99
C PRO A 117 -11.60 -18.09 7.62
N LEU A 118 -10.55 -18.35 8.41
CA LEU A 118 -9.70 -19.52 8.23
C LEU A 118 -10.58 -20.77 8.32
N ARG A 119 -10.36 -21.73 7.43
CA ARG A 119 -11.06 -23.02 7.49
C ARG A 119 -10.78 -23.71 8.83
N SER A 120 -11.74 -24.47 9.33
CA SER A 120 -11.49 -25.40 10.43
C SER A 120 -10.48 -26.48 9.99
N LEU A 121 -9.70 -26.98 10.95
CA LEU A 121 -8.83 -28.13 10.69
C LEU A 121 -9.69 -29.36 10.43
N THR A 122 -9.16 -30.27 9.62
CA THR A 122 -9.70 -31.62 9.52
C THR A 122 -9.23 -32.46 10.71
N GLU A 123 -9.98 -33.50 11.06
CA GLU A 123 -9.68 -34.41 12.17
C GLU A 123 -8.24 -34.98 12.09
N ARG A 124 -7.76 -35.28 10.88
CA ARG A 124 -6.37 -35.73 10.62
C ARG A 124 -5.31 -34.67 10.93
N GLU A 125 -5.63 -33.40 10.71
CA GLU A 125 -4.71 -32.29 10.96
C GLU A 125 -4.65 -31.96 12.46
N GLU A 126 -5.78 -32.07 13.16
CA GLU A 126 -5.83 -31.95 14.62
C GLU A 126 -5.03 -33.06 15.30
N GLU A 127 -5.20 -34.31 14.89
CA GLU A 127 -4.43 -35.44 15.43
C GLU A 127 -2.92 -35.28 15.21
N LYS A 128 -2.51 -34.78 14.03
CA LYS A 128 -1.09 -34.56 13.72
C LYS A 128 -0.51 -33.41 14.55
N LEU A 129 -1.30 -32.36 14.79
CA LEU A 129 -0.92 -31.25 15.65
C LEU A 129 -0.78 -31.71 17.11
N ASP A 130 -1.73 -32.49 17.62
CA ASP A 130 -1.69 -33.01 18.99
C ASP A 130 -0.48 -33.94 19.20
N LYS A 131 -0.19 -34.84 18.24
CA LYS A 131 1.02 -35.67 18.26
C LYS A 131 2.31 -34.84 18.31
N SER A 132 2.33 -33.70 17.61
CA SER A 132 3.50 -32.82 17.59
C SER A 132 3.71 -32.08 18.92
N LEU A 133 2.69 -32.04 19.79
CA LEU A 133 2.69 -31.34 21.07
C LEU A 133 2.79 -32.27 22.29
N GLU A 134 2.85 -33.59 22.08
CA GLU A 134 2.97 -34.59 23.16
C GLU A 134 4.17 -34.36 24.08
N GLY A 135 5.30 -33.87 23.54
CA GLY A 135 6.52 -33.56 24.29
C GLY A 135 6.50 -32.24 25.09
N VAL A 136 5.40 -31.48 25.03
CA VAL A 136 5.28 -30.21 25.78
C VAL A 136 4.66 -30.51 27.14
N GLU A 137 5.47 -30.44 28.20
CA GLU A 137 5.05 -30.73 29.59
C GLU A 137 4.23 -29.59 30.22
N ASN A 138 4.37 -28.36 29.71
CA ASN A 138 3.66 -27.20 30.24
C ASN A 138 2.32 -27.03 29.52
N ASP A 139 1.22 -27.23 30.24
CA ASP A 139 -0.14 -27.15 29.70
C ASP A 139 -0.46 -25.80 29.06
N ARG A 140 -0.03 -24.69 29.68
CA ARG A 140 -0.26 -23.34 29.15
C ARG A 140 0.49 -23.10 27.84
N LEU A 141 1.71 -23.62 27.75
CA LEU A 141 2.50 -23.57 26.52
C LEU A 141 1.90 -24.48 25.45
N ARG A 142 1.44 -25.67 25.81
CA ARG A 142 0.77 -26.62 24.92
C ARG A 142 -0.48 -26.01 24.30
N GLU A 143 -1.33 -25.36 25.09
CA GLU A 143 -2.51 -24.66 24.59
C GLU A 143 -2.16 -23.50 23.65
N ALA A 144 -1.15 -22.69 24.01
CA ALA A 144 -0.69 -21.60 23.17
C ALA A 144 -0.16 -22.10 21.81
N LEU A 145 0.62 -23.18 21.82
CA LEU A 145 1.16 -23.81 20.62
C LEU A 145 0.07 -24.50 19.79
N LYS A 146 -0.92 -25.12 20.43
CA LYS A 146 -2.09 -25.69 19.75
C LYS A 146 -2.88 -24.62 19.01
N LYS A 147 -3.14 -23.48 19.67
CA LYS A 147 -3.82 -22.33 19.05
C LYS A 147 -3.03 -21.75 17.87
N LEU A 148 -1.72 -21.60 17.99
CA LEU A 148 -0.87 -21.10 16.91
C LEU A 148 -0.77 -22.09 15.75
N GLY A 149 -0.50 -23.37 16.03
CA GLY A 149 -0.39 -24.42 15.03
C GLY A 149 -1.67 -24.58 14.23
N ALA A 150 -2.84 -24.49 14.88
CA ALA A 150 -4.13 -24.48 14.21
C ALA A 150 -4.24 -23.35 13.17
N GLN A 151 -3.84 -22.12 13.53
CA GLN A 151 -3.90 -20.98 12.60
C GLN A 151 -2.90 -21.10 11.43
N VAL A 152 -1.70 -21.65 11.67
CA VAL A 152 -0.68 -21.85 10.64
C VAL A 152 -1.10 -22.92 9.63
N ILE A 153 -1.63 -24.05 10.10
CA ILE A 153 -2.12 -25.13 9.22
C ILE A 153 -3.31 -24.65 8.37
N ALA A 154 -4.24 -23.94 9.00
CA ALA A 154 -5.40 -23.39 8.29
C ALA A 154 -5.00 -22.37 7.21
N LYS A 155 -3.96 -21.56 7.44
CA LYS A 155 -3.44 -20.58 6.48
C LYS A 155 -2.64 -21.22 5.33
N GLY A 156 -1.74 -22.15 5.64
CA GLY A 156 -0.83 -22.75 4.64
C GLY A 156 -1.52 -23.65 3.60
N THR A 157 -2.76 -24.07 3.85
CA THR A 157 -3.55 -24.83 2.86
C THR A 157 -4.32 -23.93 1.90
N ASP A 158 -4.67 -22.70 2.32
CA ASP A 158 -5.34 -21.70 1.48
C ASP A 158 -4.38 -21.15 0.39
N GLU A 159 -3.06 -21.16 0.65
CA GLU A 159 -2.03 -20.83 -0.35
C GLU A 159 -1.76 -21.93 -1.40
N ALA A 160 -2.21 -23.17 -1.14
CA ALA A 160 -1.96 -24.33 -2.00
C ALA A 160 -3.17 -24.71 -2.89
N ALA A 161 -4.27 -23.95 -2.80
CA ALA A 161 -5.52 -24.15 -3.54
C ALA A 161 -5.74 -23.03 -4.58
#